data_AF-A0A9X0K9T4-F1
#
_entry.id   AF-A0A9X0K9T4-F1
#
_cell.length_a   1.000
_cell.length_b   1.000
_cell.length_c   1.000
_cell.angle_alpha   90.00
_cell.angle_beta   90.00
_cell.angle_gamma   90.00
#
_symmetry.space_group_name_H-M   'P 1'
#
loop_
_entity.id
_entity.type
_entity.pdbx_description
1 polymer ?
#
loop_
_entity_poly.entity_id
_entity_poly.type
_entity_poly.pdbx_seq_one_letter_code
_entity_poly.pdbx_strand_id
1 'polypeptide(L)'
;MMMLLIIGLLCICFAIGYAVNFLLLKHQNQQIFSKKLFYPFLTIGLVFSIMSLPFAGTGAPKAQADPSSEQLLKEQKQLASDISRLKEDKETLTASLEDVTKEKEKLSKKLENITSEKKTVKQQEKTIHELEEKIDKLTSTNETLKKEHQKVNKDTTSSAQRSAPKDDGANTGGHESQKETKKESAACNIKGSVNGIYHTPSSRYYSRTKNVTKMFCSVEEAERAGYRAPKQ
;
A
#
# COMPACT_ATOMS: atom_id res chain seq x y z
N MET A 1 -48.26 -15.54 32.72
CA MET A 1 -49.08 -15.73 31.51
C MET A 1 -48.73 -17.00 30.73
N MET A 2 -47.46 -17.23 30.35
CA MET A 2 -47.07 -18.42 29.57
C MET A 2 -47.41 -19.78 30.22
N MET A 3 -47.31 -19.91 31.55
CA MET A 3 -47.66 -21.17 32.24
C MET A 3 -49.15 -21.54 32.13
N LEU A 4 -50.05 -20.55 32.06
CA LEU A 4 -51.50 -20.80 31.95
C LEU A 4 -51.88 -21.27 30.53
N LEU A 5 -51.17 -20.79 29.50
CA LEU A 5 -51.32 -21.26 28.12
C LEU A 5 -50.86 -22.72 27.97
N ILE A 6 -49.75 -23.08 28.61
CA ILE A 6 -49.24 -24.46 28.60
C ILE A 6 -50.24 -25.40 29.27
N ILE A 7 -50.79 -25.01 30.42
CA ILE A 7 -51.82 -25.81 31.13
C ILE A 7 -53.08 -25.96 30.27
N GLY A 8 -53.56 -24.88 29.63
CA GLY A 8 -54.71 -24.93 28.73
C GLY A 8 -54.50 -25.84 27.52
N LEU A 9 -53.33 -25.76 26.89
CA LEU A 9 -52.97 -26.61 25.74
C LEU A 9 -52.88 -28.09 26.16
N LEU A 10 -52.30 -28.39 27.32
CA LEU A 10 -52.25 -29.75 27.87
C LEU A 10 -53.65 -30.32 28.11
N CYS A 11 -54.58 -29.52 28.63
CA CYS A 11 -55.97 -29.94 28.82
C CYS A 11 -56.69 -30.24 27.49
N ILE A 12 -56.44 -29.43 26.45
CA ILE A 12 -56.99 -29.64 25.11
C ILE A 12 -56.40 -30.91 24.46
N CYS A 13 -55.09 -31.12 24.57
CA CYS A 13 -54.44 -32.35 24.08
C CYS A 13 -54.97 -33.60 24.78
N PHE A 14 -55.22 -33.54 26.09
CA PHE A 14 -55.83 -34.65 26.84
C PHE A 14 -57.26 -34.94 26.35
N ALA A 15 -58.06 -33.91 26.07
CA ALA A 15 -59.40 -34.07 25.51
C ALA A 15 -59.35 -34.71 24.11
N ILE A 16 -58.46 -34.24 23.23
CA ILE A 16 -58.29 -34.81 21.88
C ILE A 16 -57.82 -36.28 21.97
N GLY A 17 -56.83 -36.57 22.82
CA GLY A 17 -56.36 -37.94 23.05
C GLY A 17 -57.46 -38.87 23.55
N TYR A 18 -58.31 -38.40 24.47
CA TYR A 18 -59.47 -39.15 24.96
C TYR A 18 -60.51 -39.39 23.85
N ALA A 19 -60.75 -38.40 22.98
CA ALA A 19 -61.65 -38.54 21.84
C ALA A 19 -61.13 -39.53 20.78
N VAL A 20 -59.82 -39.52 20.50
CA VAL A 20 -59.18 -40.48 19.58
C VAL A 20 -59.20 -41.89 20.17
N ASN A 21 -58.88 -42.04 21.46
CA ASN A 21 -58.99 -43.31 22.17
C ASN A 21 -60.44 -43.84 22.11
N PHE A 22 -61.43 -42.97 22.31
CA PHE A 22 -62.83 -43.32 22.12
C PHE A 22 -63.16 -43.80 20.70
N LEU A 23 -62.64 -43.15 19.65
CA LEU A 23 -62.84 -43.59 18.27
C LEU A 23 -62.20 -44.96 17.99
N LEU A 24 -61.06 -45.26 18.63
CA LEU A 24 -60.41 -46.57 18.55
C LEU A 24 -61.19 -47.65 19.32
N LEU A 25 -61.72 -47.35 20.51
CA LEU A 25 -62.59 -48.27 21.26
C LEU A 25 -63.96 -48.47 20.60
N LYS A 26 -64.47 -47.47 19.86
CA LYS A 26 -65.71 -47.59 19.07
C LYS A 26 -65.58 -48.64 17.97
N HIS A 27 -64.39 -48.80 17.40
CA HIS A 27 -64.09 -49.88 16.44
C HIS A 27 -64.13 -51.27 17.08
N GLN A 28 -63.91 -51.38 18.40
CA GLN A 28 -63.97 -52.63 19.17
C GLN A 28 -65.30 -52.86 19.90
N ASN A 29 -66.35 -52.11 19.54
CA ASN A 29 -67.73 -52.25 20.05
C ASN A 29 -67.87 -52.25 21.59
N GLN A 30 -67.04 -51.46 22.29
CA GLN A 30 -67.16 -51.21 23.73
C GLN A 30 -67.57 -49.76 23.98
N GLN A 31 -68.78 -49.57 24.49
CA GLN A 31 -69.37 -48.25 24.75
C GLN A 31 -68.91 -47.70 26.11
N ILE A 32 -67.89 -46.86 26.12
CA ILE A 32 -67.51 -46.12 27.34
C ILE A 32 -67.30 -44.63 27.09
N PHE A 33 -68.06 -44.03 26.17
CA PHE A 33 -68.03 -42.58 25.97
C PHE A 33 -68.78 -41.86 27.08
N SER A 34 -68.06 -41.49 28.14
CA SER A 34 -68.62 -40.60 29.15
C SER A 34 -68.63 -39.16 28.61
N LYS A 35 -69.72 -38.79 27.93
CA LYS A 35 -70.01 -37.40 27.55
C LYS A 35 -69.90 -36.46 28.76
N LYS A 36 -70.22 -36.98 29.96
CA LYS A 36 -70.17 -36.24 31.22
C LYS A 36 -68.74 -35.83 31.64
N LEU A 37 -67.70 -36.50 31.15
CA LEU A 37 -66.30 -36.18 31.48
C LEU A 37 -65.59 -35.40 30.36
N PHE A 38 -65.97 -35.65 29.10
CA PHE A 38 -65.35 -35.00 27.95
C PHE A 38 -65.73 -33.52 27.81
N TYR A 39 -67.02 -33.19 27.86
CA TYR A 39 -67.48 -31.81 27.68
C TYR A 39 -67.03 -30.83 28.77
N PRO A 40 -66.99 -31.15 30.09
CA PRO A 40 -66.48 -30.20 31.08
C PRO A 40 -65.00 -29.91 30.89
N PHE A 41 -64.18 -30.92 30.55
CA PHE A 41 -62.74 -30.71 30.38
C PHE A 41 -62.42 -29.88 29.11
N LEU A 42 -63.15 -30.13 28.02
CA LEU A 42 -63.05 -29.38 26.77
C LEU A 42 -63.50 -27.92 26.97
N THR A 43 -64.62 -27.70 27.64
CA THR A 43 -65.17 -26.35 27.88
C THR A 43 -64.29 -25.54 28.84
N ILE A 44 -63.78 -26.16 29.92
CA ILE A 44 -62.83 -25.51 30.84
C ILE A 44 -61.54 -25.15 30.12
N GLY A 45 -60.97 -26.07 29.33
CA GLY A 45 -59.75 -25.81 28.55
C GLY A 45 -59.93 -24.68 27.53
N LEU A 46 -61.09 -24.64 26.84
CA LEU A 46 -61.42 -23.58 25.88
C LEU A 46 -61.57 -22.22 26.57
N VAL A 47 -62.30 -22.14 27.70
CA VAL A 47 -62.48 -20.89 28.45
C VAL A 47 -61.13 -20.38 28.97
N PHE A 48 -60.28 -21.28 29.48
CA PHE A 48 -58.95 -20.90 29.97
C PHE A 48 -58.03 -20.42 28.84
N SER A 49 -58.14 -21.03 27.65
CA SER A 49 -57.41 -20.59 26.46
C SER A 49 -57.91 -19.25 25.91
N ILE A 50 -59.22 -18.97 26.01
CA ILE A 50 -59.82 -17.69 25.61
C ILE A 50 -59.41 -16.57 26.58
N MET A 51 -59.40 -16.86 27.89
CA MET A 51 -59.05 -15.89 28.93
C MET A 51 -57.55 -15.54 28.97
N SER A 52 -56.71 -16.37 28.36
CA SER A 52 -55.25 -16.20 28.30
C SER A 52 -54.74 -15.56 27.00
N LEU A 53 -55.63 -15.36 26.01
CA LEU A 53 -55.34 -14.43 24.93
C LEU A 53 -55.20 -13.03 25.54
N PRO A 54 -54.09 -12.31 25.30
CA PRO A 54 -54.06 -10.90 25.64
C PRO A 54 -55.20 -10.25 24.86
N PHE A 55 -56.03 -9.53 25.58
CA PHE A 55 -57.19 -8.79 25.12
C PHE A 55 -56.84 -7.86 23.94
N ALA A 56 -56.77 -8.42 22.74
CA ALA A 56 -56.65 -7.68 21.50
C ALA A 56 -58.07 -7.34 21.04
N GLY A 57 -58.65 -6.33 21.71
CA GLY A 57 -59.90 -5.71 21.29
C GLY A 57 -61.05 -5.92 22.26
N THR A 58 -61.21 -4.99 23.20
CA THR A 58 -62.49 -4.34 23.55
C THR A 58 -62.28 -3.26 24.61
N GLY A 59 -61.78 -2.08 24.22
CA GLY A 59 -61.89 -0.87 25.07
C GLY A 59 -61.24 -0.97 26.45
N ALA A 60 -59.94 -0.71 26.53
CA ALA A 60 -59.39 -0.23 27.80
C ALA A 60 -59.99 1.16 28.10
N PRO A 61 -60.43 1.45 29.35
CA PRO A 61 -60.53 2.84 29.78
C PRO A 61 -59.15 3.46 29.60
N LYS A 62 -59.10 4.72 29.14
CA LYS A 62 -57.87 5.51 29.01
C LYS A 62 -57.14 5.53 30.35
N ALA A 63 -56.31 4.54 30.61
CA ALA A 63 -55.27 4.59 31.62
C ALA A 63 -54.28 5.63 31.11
N GLN A 64 -54.25 6.74 31.83
CA GLN A 64 -53.22 7.76 31.79
C GLN A 64 -51.88 7.08 31.51
N ALA A 65 -51.24 7.42 30.38
CA ALA A 65 -49.92 6.91 30.07
C ALA A 65 -48.98 7.33 31.20
N ASP A 66 -48.51 6.36 31.99
CA ASP A 66 -47.51 6.60 33.02
C ASP A 66 -46.29 7.25 32.36
N PRO A 67 -45.77 8.37 32.88
CA PRO A 67 -44.62 9.09 32.30
C PRO A 67 -43.39 8.19 32.11
N SER A 68 -43.29 7.12 32.91
CA SER A 68 -42.25 6.10 32.83
C SER A 68 -42.27 5.30 31.51
N SER A 69 -43.44 5.01 30.94
CA SER A 69 -43.57 4.24 29.70
C SER A 69 -43.17 5.04 28.45
N GLU A 70 -43.49 6.32 28.43
CA GLU A 70 -43.11 7.23 27.35
C GLU A 70 -41.60 7.53 27.38
N GLN A 71 -41.02 7.62 28.59
CA GLN A 71 -39.59 7.75 28.79
C GLN A 71 -38.83 6.50 28.31
N LEU A 72 -39.33 5.30 28.62
CA LEU A 72 -38.75 4.05 28.13
C LEU A 72 -38.74 3.97 26.58
N LEU A 73 -39.79 4.46 25.91
CA LEU A 73 -39.82 4.52 24.45
C LEU A 73 -38.77 5.51 23.88
N LYS A 74 -38.57 6.66 24.54
CA LYS A 74 -37.54 7.63 24.16
C LYS A 74 -36.14 7.05 24.33
N GLU A 75 -35.88 6.40 25.47
CA GLU A 75 -34.59 5.75 25.75
C GLU A 75 -34.29 4.62 24.76
N GLN A 76 -35.27 3.79 24.39
CA GLN A 76 -35.07 2.70 23.43
C GLN A 76 -34.76 3.24 22.02
N LYS A 77 -35.46 4.30 21.59
CA LYS A 77 -35.18 4.99 20.33
C LYS A 77 -33.79 5.62 20.32
N GLN A 78 -33.39 6.26 21.42
CA GLN A 78 -32.07 6.86 21.56
C GLN A 78 -30.96 5.81 21.55
N LEU A 79 -31.16 4.69 22.26
CA LEU A 79 -30.23 3.58 22.27
C LEU A 79 -30.09 2.97 20.86
N ALA A 80 -31.18 2.86 20.10
CA ALA A 80 -31.12 2.39 18.71
C ALA A 80 -30.32 3.34 17.80
N SER A 81 -30.47 4.66 17.98
CA SER A 81 -29.66 5.63 17.23
C SER A 81 -28.18 5.57 17.62
N ASP A 82 -27.88 5.43 18.91
CA ASP A 82 -26.51 5.36 19.40
C ASP A 82 -25.82 4.08 18.90
N ILE A 83 -26.51 2.93 18.94
CA ILE A 83 -26.00 1.67 18.36
C ILE A 83 -25.69 1.83 16.87
N SER A 84 -26.56 2.53 16.13
CA SER A 84 -26.34 2.77 14.70
C SER A 84 -25.11 3.65 14.45
N ARG A 85 -24.94 4.72 15.25
CA ARG A 85 -23.77 5.60 15.16
C ARG A 85 -22.48 4.89 15.56
N LEU A 86 -22.50 4.13 16.66
CA LEU A 86 -21.37 3.31 17.12
C LEU A 86 -20.95 2.26 16.08
N LYS A 87 -21.90 1.73 15.31
CA LYS A 87 -21.60 0.82 14.21
C LYS A 87 -20.89 1.55 13.07
N GLU A 88 -21.39 2.73 12.68
CA GLU A 88 -20.75 3.56 11.65
C GLU A 88 -19.33 4.01 12.08
N ASP A 89 -19.19 4.47 13.32
CA ASP A 89 -17.89 4.85 13.89
C ASP A 89 -16.91 3.66 13.89
N LYS A 90 -17.38 2.43 14.14
CA LYS A 90 -16.53 1.23 14.02
C LYS A 90 -16.08 0.97 12.59
N GLU A 91 -16.98 1.05 11.61
CA GLU A 91 -16.64 0.82 10.20
C GLU A 91 -15.67 1.90 9.67
N THR A 92 -15.81 3.15 10.11
CA THR A 92 -14.86 4.22 9.74
C THR A 92 -13.50 4.04 10.40
N LEU A 93 -13.47 3.59 11.67
CA LEU A 93 -12.22 3.29 12.37
C LEU A 93 -11.51 2.08 11.75
N THR A 94 -12.22 1.04 11.35
CA THR A 94 -11.62 -0.13 10.69
C THR A 94 -11.01 0.25 9.34
N ALA A 95 -11.71 1.03 8.53
CA ALA A 95 -11.17 1.56 7.28
C ALA A 95 -9.91 2.42 7.49
N SER A 96 -9.93 3.30 8.50
CA SER A 96 -8.77 4.12 8.84
C SER A 96 -7.58 3.29 9.31
N LEU A 97 -7.83 2.21 10.05
CA LEU A 97 -6.79 1.29 10.52
C LEU A 97 -6.17 0.52 9.35
N GLU A 98 -6.96 0.07 8.38
CA GLU A 98 -6.45 -0.53 7.14
C GLU A 98 -5.58 0.43 6.35
N ASP A 99 -5.96 1.70 6.22
CA ASP A 99 -5.14 2.67 5.48
C ASP A 99 -3.84 3.01 6.21
N VAL A 100 -3.90 3.18 7.55
CA VAL A 100 -2.69 3.37 8.37
C VAL A 100 -1.76 2.16 8.28
N THR A 101 -2.28 0.93 8.21
CA THR A 101 -1.44 -0.26 8.06
C THR A 101 -0.78 -0.34 6.68
N LYS A 102 -1.48 0.02 5.60
CA LYS A 102 -0.90 0.12 4.24
C LYS A 102 0.20 1.18 4.19
N GLU A 103 -0.02 2.35 4.78
CA GLU A 103 0.98 3.40 4.85
C GLU A 103 2.22 2.98 5.66
N LYS A 104 2.03 2.28 6.79
CA LYS A 104 3.13 1.71 7.57
C LYS A 104 3.95 0.69 6.76
N GLU A 105 3.30 -0.17 5.99
CA GLU A 105 4.00 -1.15 5.14
C GLU A 105 4.82 -0.45 4.03
N LYS A 106 4.24 0.55 3.35
CA LYS A 106 4.95 1.36 2.36
C LYS A 106 6.16 2.06 2.97
N LEU A 107 5.99 2.65 4.15
CA LEU A 107 7.06 3.34 4.86
C LEU A 107 8.18 2.38 5.29
N SER A 108 7.81 1.17 5.73
CA SER A 108 8.75 0.09 6.04
C SER A 108 9.58 -0.31 4.82
N LYS A 109 8.94 -0.55 3.67
CA LYS A 109 9.64 -0.87 2.41
C LYS A 109 10.59 0.25 1.98
N LYS A 110 10.16 1.51 2.12
CA LYS A 110 11.00 2.67 1.82
C LYS A 110 12.20 2.77 2.75
N LEU A 111 12.03 2.48 4.04
CA LEU A 111 13.11 2.46 5.01
C LEU A 111 14.13 1.36 4.67
N GLU A 112 13.66 0.16 4.32
CA GLU A 112 14.54 -0.95 3.92
C GLU A 112 15.37 -0.58 2.68
N ASN A 113 14.74 -0.02 1.65
CA ASN A 113 15.45 0.42 0.45
C ASN A 113 16.47 1.53 0.73
N ILE A 114 16.12 2.52 1.56
CA ILE A 114 17.08 3.57 1.97
C ILE A 114 18.25 2.94 2.74
N THR A 115 18.01 1.93 3.57
CA THR A 115 19.10 1.27 4.31
C THR A 115 20.01 0.43 3.41
N SER A 116 19.47 -0.20 2.36
CA SER A 116 20.28 -0.93 1.36
C SER A 116 21.11 0.04 0.53
N GLU A 117 20.50 1.13 0.03
CA GLU A 117 21.19 2.20 -0.69
C GLU A 117 22.31 2.81 0.16
N LYS A 118 22.07 3.11 1.44
CA LYS A 118 23.10 3.62 2.35
C LYS A 118 24.29 2.67 2.51
N LYS A 119 24.06 1.35 2.53
CA LYS A 119 25.16 0.36 2.56
C LYS A 119 25.96 0.39 1.26
N THR A 120 25.29 0.49 0.11
CA THR A 120 25.97 0.59 -1.19
C THR A 120 26.81 1.86 -1.32
N VAL A 121 26.27 3.01 -0.89
CA VAL A 121 26.99 4.29 -0.88
C VAL A 121 28.22 4.20 0.03
N LYS A 122 28.08 3.64 1.23
CA LYS A 122 29.22 3.46 2.15
C LYS A 122 30.30 2.54 1.58
N GLN A 123 29.92 1.55 0.77
CA GLN A 123 30.88 0.69 0.07
C GLN A 123 31.57 1.45 -1.07
N GLN A 124 30.83 2.26 -1.82
CA GLN A 124 31.38 3.11 -2.87
C GLN A 124 32.37 4.15 -2.31
N GLU A 125 32.05 4.79 -1.17
CA GLU A 125 32.96 5.71 -0.49
C GLU A 125 34.31 5.06 -0.15
N LYS A 126 34.30 3.81 0.35
CA LYS A 126 35.55 3.07 0.62
C LYS A 126 36.36 2.81 -0.63
N THR A 127 35.70 2.43 -1.73
CA THR A 127 36.39 2.18 -3.00
C THR A 127 36.96 3.46 -3.61
N ILE A 128 36.27 4.58 -3.46
CA ILE A 128 36.77 5.90 -3.90
C ILE A 128 38.02 6.26 -3.11
N HIS A 129 37.99 6.12 -1.78
CA HIS A 129 39.16 6.38 -0.94
C HIS A 129 40.37 5.51 -1.30
N GLU A 130 40.16 4.22 -1.59
CA GLU A 130 41.26 3.34 -2.02
C GLU A 130 41.82 3.72 -3.41
N LEU A 131 40.97 4.18 -4.32
CA LEU A 131 41.39 4.66 -5.63
C LEU A 131 42.15 5.99 -5.52
N GLU A 132 41.72 6.91 -4.66
CA GLU A 132 42.43 8.16 -4.37
C GLU A 132 43.84 7.89 -3.87
N GLU A 133 44.01 6.97 -2.92
CA GLU A 133 45.33 6.59 -2.41
C GLU A 133 46.25 6.01 -3.51
N LYS A 134 45.67 5.21 -4.43
CA LYS A 134 46.42 4.67 -5.58
C LYS A 134 46.79 5.77 -6.58
N ILE A 135 45.93 6.75 -6.80
CA ILE A 135 46.22 7.91 -7.67
C ILE A 135 47.37 8.74 -7.08
N ASP A 136 47.38 8.98 -5.77
CA ASP A 136 48.45 9.73 -5.09
C ASP A 136 49.80 9.01 -5.18
N LYS A 137 49.81 7.69 -5.04
CA LYS A 137 51.01 6.86 -5.22
C LYS A 137 51.51 6.89 -6.67
N LEU A 138 50.62 6.75 -7.65
CA LEU A 138 50.95 6.79 -9.07
C LEU A 138 51.45 8.16 -9.53
N THR A 139 50.84 9.25 -9.04
CA THR A 139 51.28 10.62 -9.35
C THR A 139 52.66 10.90 -8.77
N SER A 140 52.91 10.49 -7.52
CA SER A 140 54.23 10.59 -6.89
C SER A 140 55.30 9.83 -7.68
N THR A 141 54.99 8.61 -8.13
CA THR A 141 55.92 7.76 -8.92
C THR A 141 56.18 8.34 -10.32
N ASN A 142 55.16 8.90 -10.96
CA ASN A 142 55.35 9.57 -12.25
C ASN A 142 56.22 10.83 -12.14
N GLU A 143 56.05 11.61 -11.07
CA GLU A 143 56.90 12.78 -10.81
C GLU A 143 58.36 12.40 -10.55
N THR A 144 58.63 11.31 -9.83
CA THR A 144 60.00 10.81 -9.63
C THR A 144 60.61 10.32 -10.94
N LEU A 145 59.88 9.51 -11.72
CA LEU A 145 60.32 9.04 -13.04
C LEU A 145 60.60 10.21 -13.99
N LYS A 146 59.74 11.23 -14.02
CA LYS A 146 59.92 12.41 -14.87
C LYS A 146 61.19 13.19 -14.50
N LYS A 147 61.48 13.33 -13.21
CA LYS A 147 62.74 13.95 -12.73
C LYS A 147 63.97 13.10 -13.10
N GLU A 148 63.86 11.79 -13.04
CA GLU A 148 64.93 10.86 -13.42
C GLU A 148 65.21 10.92 -14.93
N HIS A 149 64.17 10.89 -15.77
CA HIS A 149 64.28 11.11 -17.22
C HIS A 149 64.87 12.47 -17.57
N GLN A 150 64.55 13.54 -16.82
CA GLN A 150 65.15 14.86 -17.01
C GLN A 150 66.64 14.91 -16.69
N LYS A 151 67.12 14.11 -15.72
CA LYS A 151 68.55 13.99 -15.42
C LYS A 151 69.29 13.20 -16.50
N VAL A 152 68.75 12.05 -16.92
CA VAL A 152 69.36 11.20 -17.96
C VAL A 152 69.46 11.92 -19.33
N ASN A 153 68.48 12.74 -19.70
CA ASN A 153 68.55 13.54 -20.94
C ASN A 153 69.58 14.68 -20.88
N LYS A 154 69.89 15.20 -19.68
CA LYS A 154 70.91 16.25 -19.49
C LYS A 154 72.33 15.70 -19.68
N ASP A 155 72.55 14.43 -19.35
CA ASP A 155 73.83 13.73 -19.57
C ASP A 155 74.02 13.26 -21.02
N THR A 156 72.93 13.11 -21.79
CA THR A 156 72.98 12.64 -23.19
C THR A 156 73.24 13.78 -24.20
N THR A 157 73.10 15.05 -23.81
CA THR A 157 73.33 16.20 -24.72
C THR A 157 74.81 16.64 -24.79
N SER A 158 75.70 16.11 -23.95
CA SER A 158 77.14 16.47 -23.95
C SER A 158 78.04 15.53 -24.77
N SER A 159 77.47 14.55 -25.49
CA SER A 159 78.26 13.62 -26.32
C SER A 159 77.52 13.16 -27.58
N ALA A 160 77.27 14.09 -28.52
CA ALA A 160 76.93 13.71 -29.90
C ALA A 160 77.28 14.84 -30.88
N GLN A 161 78.58 15.11 -31.04
CA GLN A 161 79.09 15.86 -32.18
C GLN A 161 79.77 14.89 -33.14
N ARG A 162 79.03 14.41 -34.15
CA ARG A 162 79.52 14.16 -35.53
C ARG A 162 78.45 13.56 -36.45
N SER A 163 78.27 14.27 -37.58
CA SER A 163 77.94 13.78 -38.93
C SER A 163 76.46 13.63 -39.32
N ALA A 164 76.03 14.53 -40.21
CA ALA A 164 74.94 14.34 -41.16
C ALA A 164 75.27 13.22 -42.17
N PRO A 165 74.27 12.61 -42.85
CA PRO A 165 73.78 13.18 -44.11
C PRO A 165 72.25 13.20 -44.27
N LYS A 166 71.82 14.02 -45.24
CA LYS A 166 70.45 14.19 -45.77
C LYS A 166 69.97 12.94 -46.52
N ASP A 167 68.67 12.67 -46.49
CA ASP A 167 67.93 12.19 -47.67
C ASP A 167 66.45 12.62 -47.61
N ASP A 168 65.96 13.02 -48.78
CA ASP A 168 64.60 13.47 -49.09
C ASP A 168 63.68 12.26 -49.28
N GLY A 169 62.41 12.39 -48.87
CA GLY A 169 61.45 11.29 -49.03
C GLY A 169 60.01 11.68 -48.72
N ALA A 170 59.38 12.34 -49.68
CA ALA A 170 57.94 12.55 -49.73
C ALA A 170 57.15 11.23 -49.68
N ASN A 171 56.09 11.16 -48.86
CA ASN A 171 54.81 10.67 -49.36
C ASN A 171 53.62 11.12 -48.50
N THR A 172 52.57 11.41 -49.25
CA THR A 172 51.23 11.87 -48.96
C THR A 172 50.33 10.90 -48.18
N GLY A 173 49.31 11.46 -47.54
CA GLY A 173 47.96 10.88 -47.54
C GLY A 173 47.37 10.58 -46.17
N GLY A 174 46.32 11.32 -45.79
CA GLY A 174 45.48 10.96 -44.64
C GLY A 174 44.70 12.13 -44.06
N HIS A 175 43.82 12.71 -44.87
CA HIS A 175 42.87 13.73 -44.43
C HIS A 175 41.79 13.06 -43.55
N GLU A 176 42.05 12.91 -42.25
CA GLU A 176 41.03 12.49 -41.30
C GLU A 176 40.41 13.72 -40.63
N SER A 177 39.11 13.83 -40.88
CA SER A 177 38.19 14.83 -40.36
C SER A 177 38.46 15.16 -38.91
N GLN A 178 38.75 16.44 -38.65
CA GLN A 178 38.82 17.05 -37.33
C GLN A 178 37.53 16.73 -36.55
N LYS A 179 37.59 15.73 -35.68
CA LYS A 179 36.70 15.64 -34.52
C LYS A 179 37.51 16.23 -33.38
N GLU A 180 37.29 17.51 -33.12
CA GLU A 180 37.82 18.22 -31.96
C GLU A 180 37.43 17.46 -30.68
N THR A 181 38.31 16.55 -30.25
CA THR A 181 38.32 16.00 -28.90
C THR A 181 38.91 17.07 -27.99
N LYS A 182 38.12 18.13 -27.74
CA LYS A 182 38.38 19.01 -26.61
C LYS A 182 37.95 18.27 -25.35
N LYS A 183 38.85 17.44 -24.82
CA LYS A 183 38.87 16.98 -23.43
C LYS A 183 39.05 18.21 -22.54
N GLU A 184 37.97 18.95 -22.31
CA GLU A 184 37.89 19.87 -21.19
C GLU A 184 37.36 19.08 -19.98
N SER A 185 38.32 18.75 -19.11
CA SER A 185 38.20 18.52 -17.66
C SER A 185 36.81 18.20 -17.10
N ALA A 186 36.70 16.96 -16.63
CA ALA A 186 35.60 16.32 -15.90
C ALA A 186 34.93 17.16 -14.80
N ALA A 187 34.04 18.08 -15.20
CA ALA A 187 33.01 18.63 -14.35
C ALA A 187 31.66 18.30 -15.00
N CYS A 188 30.76 17.68 -14.24
CA CYS A 188 29.48 17.15 -14.73
C CYS A 188 28.51 18.28 -15.05
N ASN A 189 28.77 18.95 -16.17
CA ASN A 189 28.14 20.20 -16.56
C ASN A 189 27.19 20.04 -17.75
N ILE A 190 26.87 18.83 -18.22
CA ILE A 190 25.92 18.66 -19.33
C ILE A 190 24.51 18.51 -18.74
N LYS A 191 23.59 19.43 -19.09
CA LYS A 191 22.23 19.46 -18.55
C LYS A 191 21.28 18.61 -19.39
N GLY A 192 20.72 17.55 -18.83
CA GLY A 192 19.61 16.80 -19.41
C GLY A 192 18.26 17.41 -19.05
N SER A 193 17.52 17.91 -20.03
CA SER A 193 16.17 18.45 -19.86
C SER A 193 15.11 17.34 -19.81
N VAL A 194 13.99 17.58 -19.13
CA VAL A 194 12.81 16.69 -19.09
C VAL A 194 12.36 16.26 -20.50
N ASN A 195 12.58 17.10 -21.51
CA ASN A 195 12.22 16.80 -22.91
C ASN A 195 13.16 15.80 -23.62
N GLY A 196 14.08 15.16 -22.87
CA GLY A 196 15.06 14.22 -23.42
C GLY A 196 16.14 14.90 -24.27
N ILE A 197 16.42 16.18 -24.03
CA ILE A 197 17.44 16.95 -24.76
C ILE A 197 18.60 17.28 -23.82
N TYR A 198 19.83 17.01 -24.24
CA TYR A 198 21.02 17.43 -23.49
C TYR A 198 21.56 18.78 -24.00
N HIS A 199 22.11 19.58 -23.09
CA HIS A 199 22.75 20.85 -23.41
C HIS A 199 24.17 20.87 -22.84
N THR A 200 25.16 21.12 -23.70
CA THR A 200 26.54 21.36 -23.29
C THR A 200 26.71 22.81 -22.84
N PRO A 201 27.71 23.13 -21.99
CA PRO A 201 28.00 24.51 -21.57
C PRO A 201 28.21 25.49 -22.73
N SER A 202 28.72 25.00 -23.87
CA SER A 202 28.91 25.77 -25.10
C SER A 202 27.63 26.00 -25.92
N SER A 203 26.52 25.32 -25.61
CA SER A 203 25.28 25.44 -26.36
C SER A 203 24.50 26.70 -26.01
N ARG A 204 23.89 27.36 -27.00
CA ARG A 204 23.10 28.60 -26.84
C ARG A 204 21.98 28.49 -25.79
N TYR A 205 21.42 27.30 -25.63
CA TYR A 205 20.27 27.06 -24.75
C TYR A 205 20.66 26.60 -23.34
N TYR A 206 21.95 26.42 -23.06
CA TYR A 206 22.46 25.89 -21.79
C TYR A 206 21.99 26.67 -20.55
N SER A 207 22.03 28.01 -20.63
CA SER A 207 21.61 28.90 -19.54
C SER A 207 20.08 29.03 -19.42
N ARG A 208 19.35 28.64 -20.47
CA ARG A 208 17.88 28.76 -20.54
C ARG A 208 17.15 27.52 -20.04
N THR A 209 17.84 26.38 -19.97
CA THR A 209 17.26 25.12 -19.47
C THR A 209 17.05 25.18 -17.96
N LYS A 210 15.79 25.34 -17.54
CA LYS A 210 15.37 25.39 -16.13
C LYS A 210 14.97 24.03 -15.56
N ASN A 211 14.41 23.16 -16.39
CA ASN A 211 13.90 21.84 -15.98
C ASN A 211 14.95 20.75 -16.21
N VAL A 212 16.01 20.78 -15.39
CA VAL A 212 17.11 19.80 -15.48
C VAL A 212 16.74 18.54 -14.68
N THR A 213 16.70 17.40 -15.36
CA THR A 213 16.41 16.08 -14.77
C THR A 213 17.67 15.37 -14.32
N LYS A 214 18.76 15.51 -15.07
CA LYS A 214 20.04 14.84 -14.80
C LYS A 214 21.21 15.65 -15.32
N MET A 215 22.31 15.63 -14.59
CA MET A 215 23.60 16.16 -15.03
C MET A 215 24.46 15.01 -15.57
N PHE A 216 25.11 15.21 -16.71
CA PHE A 216 26.03 14.25 -17.32
C PHE A 216 27.45 14.81 -17.34
N CYS A 217 28.42 13.91 -17.27
CA CYS A 217 29.83 14.26 -17.28
C CYS A 217 30.43 14.16 -18.69
N SER A 218 29.74 13.50 -19.62
CA SER A 218 30.10 13.47 -21.04
C SER A 218 28.87 13.42 -21.94
N VAL A 219 29.05 13.78 -23.22
CA VAL A 219 27.97 13.75 -24.22
C VAL A 219 27.53 12.31 -24.48
N GLU A 220 28.50 11.40 -24.54
CA GLU A 220 28.27 9.97 -24.75
C GLU A 220 27.45 9.36 -23.61
N GLU A 221 27.62 9.84 -22.37
CA GLU A 221 26.82 9.42 -21.23
C GLU A 221 25.35 9.84 -21.37
N ALA A 222 25.12 11.08 -21.82
CA ALA A 222 23.77 11.59 -22.07
C ALA A 222 23.06 10.79 -23.17
N GLU A 223 23.78 10.48 -24.25
CA GLU A 223 23.24 9.70 -25.37
C GLU A 223 22.93 8.25 -24.98
N ARG A 224 23.80 7.59 -24.20
CA ARG A 224 23.51 6.25 -23.63
C ARG A 224 22.31 6.27 -22.69
N ALA A 225 22.06 7.40 -22.02
CA ALA A 225 20.88 7.59 -21.18
C ALA A 225 19.61 7.95 -21.98
N GLY A 226 19.66 7.96 -23.31
CA GLY A 226 18.53 8.23 -24.20
C GLY A 226 18.25 9.70 -24.48
N TYR A 227 19.17 10.61 -24.12
CA TYR A 227 19.04 12.04 -24.42
C TYR A 227 19.63 12.34 -25.80
N ARG A 228 19.00 13.27 -26.52
CA ARG A 228 19.45 13.70 -27.85
C ARG A 228 19.96 15.14 -27.84
N ALA A 229 20.74 15.50 -28.85
CA ALA A 229 21.16 16.88 -29.08
C ALA A 229 19.96 17.81 -29.43
N PRO A 230 20.05 19.12 -29.16
CA PRO A 230 19.06 20.09 -29.61
C PRO A 230 19.07 20.16 -31.14
N LYS A 231 17.88 20.32 -31.74
CA LYS A 231 17.77 20.62 -33.17
C LYS A 231 18.31 22.04 -33.40
N GLN A 232 19.15 22.20 -34.43
CA GLN A 232 19.68 23.49 -34.86
C GLN A 232 18.54 24.38 -35.39
#